data_AF-A0A352VCW0-F1
#
_entry.id   AF-A0A352VCW0-F1
#
_cell.length_a   1.000
_cell.length_b   1.000
_cell.length_c   1.000
_cell.angle_alpha   90.00
_cell.angle_beta   90.00
_cell.angle_gamma   90.00
#
_symmetry.space_group_name_H-M   'P 1'
#
loop_
_entity.id
_entity.type
_entity.pdbx_description
1 polymer ?
#
loop_
_entity_poly.entity_id
_entity_poly.type
_entity_poly.pdbx_seq_one_letter_code
_entity_poly.pdbx_strand_id
1 'polypeptide(L)' 'MLTEEQIHKSDHISEEEILQDIKITEIEIKDFQDENDVLMRNPPQNRTRIYLNEGHISQRKEFVNKLNQILDYRKKNK' A
#
# COMPACT_ATOMS: atom_id res chain seq x y z
N MET A 1 6.08 -8.04 10.01
CA MET A 1 7.36 -7.30 9.89
C MET A 1 8.24 -8.07 8.93
N LEU A 2 8.98 -7.36 8.07
CA LEU A 2 10.00 -7.97 7.22
C LEU A 2 11.20 -8.44 8.06
N THR A 3 11.87 -9.51 7.63
CA THR A 3 13.16 -9.93 8.17
C THR A 3 14.30 -9.13 7.53
N GLU A 4 15.47 -9.09 8.17
CA GLU A 4 16.67 -8.45 7.60
C GLU A 4 17.06 -9.07 6.25
N GLU A 5 16.97 -10.40 6.11
CA GLU A 5 17.22 -11.09 4.82
C GLU A 5 16.25 -10.61 3.73
N GLN A 6 14.98 -10.38 4.07
CA GLN A 6 13.99 -9.85 3.12
C GLN A 6 14.30 -8.40 2.73
N ILE A 7 14.78 -7.59 3.66
CA ILE A 7 15.18 -6.20 3.39
C ILE A 7 16.43 -6.18 2.51
N HIS A 8 17.43 -7.01 2.78
CA HIS A 8 18.65 -7.10 1.97
C HIS A 8 18.37 -7.50 0.52
N LYS A 9 17.38 -8.37 0.28
CA LYS A 9 16.95 -8.71 -1.09
C LYS A 9 16.46 -7.48 -1.89
N SER A 10 16.03 -6.42 -1.21
CA SER A 10 15.57 -5.18 -1.83
C SER A 10 16.67 -4.11 -2.01
N ASP A 11 17.92 -4.36 -1.62
CA ASP A 11 19.01 -3.36 -1.64
C ASP A 11 19.33 -2.81 -3.04
N HIS A 12 18.95 -3.54 -4.09
CA HIS A 12 19.08 -3.09 -5.48
C HIS A 12 18.07 -2.02 -5.88
N ILE A 13 16.99 -1.83 -5.10
CA ILE A 13 15.94 -0.83 -5.35
C ILE A 13 16.34 0.49 -4.69
N SER A 14 16.35 1.57 -5.45
CA SER A 14 16.75 2.89 -4.94
C SER A 14 15.75 3.46 -3.94
N GLU A 15 16.20 4.37 -3.06
CA GLU A 15 15.32 5.08 -2.13
C GLU A 15 14.24 5.89 -2.87
N GLU A 16 14.60 6.52 -4.00
CA GLU A 16 13.67 7.31 -4.82
C GLU A 16 12.58 6.44 -5.48
N GLU A 17 12.94 5.25 -5.97
CA GLU A 17 11.99 4.29 -6.52
C GLU A 17 10.99 3.80 -5.46
N ILE A 18 11.47 3.49 -4.25
CA ILE A 18 10.59 3.10 -3.13
C ILE A 18 9.61 4.23 -2.78
N LEU A 19 10.09 5.48 -2.72
CA LEU A 19 9.24 6.64 -2.43
C LEU A 19 8.19 6.88 -3.54
N GLN A 20 8.57 6.66 -4.80
CA GLN A 20 7.64 6.78 -5.92
C GLN A 20 6.56 5.69 -5.88
N ASP A 21 6.92 4.45 -5.55
CA ASP A 21 5.98 3.34 -5.39
C ASP A 21 4.99 3.58 -4.23
N ILE A 22 5.47 4.12 -3.10
CA ILE A 22 4.61 4.54 -2.00
C ILE A 22 3.59 5.56 -2.49
N LYS A 23 4.06 6.62 -3.16
CA LYS A 23 3.19 7.70 -3.65
C LYS A 23 2.12 7.20 -4.63
N ILE A 24 2.49 6.36 -5.59
CA ILE A 24 1.54 5.77 -6.55
C ILE A 24 0.52 4.91 -5.79
N THR A 25 0.98 4.07 -4.87
CA THR A 25 0.10 3.19 -4.10
C THR A 25 -0.88 3.96 -3.21
N GLU A 26 -0.44 5.07 -2.62
CA GLU A 26 -1.32 5.94 -1.83
C GLU A 26 -2.44 6.58 -2.68
N ILE A 27 -2.13 6.93 -3.94
CA ILE A 27 -3.14 7.41 -4.90
C ILE A 27 -4.15 6.28 -5.18
N GLU A 28 -3.69 5.05 -5.46
CA GLU A 28 -4.60 3.92 -5.69
C GLU A 28 -5.52 3.65 -4.48
N ILE A 29 -4.97 3.70 -3.26
CA ILE A 29 -5.76 3.55 -2.04
C ILE A 29 -6.87 4.61 -1.99
N LYS A 30 -6.51 5.87 -2.27
CA LYS A 30 -7.46 6.98 -2.29
C LYS A 30 -8.56 6.76 -3.34
N ASP A 31 -8.20 6.32 -4.54
CA ASP A 31 -9.17 6.06 -5.60
C ASP A 31 -10.20 4.98 -5.20
N PHE A 32 -9.76 3.90 -4.55
CA PHE A 32 -10.69 2.89 -4.01
C PHE A 32 -11.58 3.42 -2.87
N GLN A 33 -11.04 4.30 -2.02
CA GLN A 33 -11.81 4.94 -0.95
C GLN A 33 -12.88 5.87 -1.54
N ASP A 34 -12.52 6.70 -2.51
CA ASP A 34 -13.44 7.59 -3.20
C ASP A 34 -14.53 6.80 -3.95
N GLU A 35 -14.19 5.67 -4.60
CA GLU A 35 -15.17 4.78 -5.22
C GLU A 35 -16.13 4.20 -4.17
N ASN A 36 -15.60 3.74 -3.04
CA ASN A 36 -16.42 3.22 -1.94
C ASN A 36 -17.38 4.28 -1.38
N ASP A 37 -16.96 5.53 -1.23
CA ASP A 37 -17.83 6.61 -0.77
C ASP A 37 -19.04 6.84 -1.71
N VAL A 38 -18.85 6.65 -3.01
CA VAL A 38 -19.94 6.68 -4.00
C VAL A 38 -20.82 5.43 -3.88
N LEU A 39 -20.22 4.24 -3.82
CA LEU A 39 -20.94 2.96 -3.78
C LEU A 39 -21.78 2.79 -2.51
N MET A 40 -21.30 3.34 -1.39
CA MET A 40 -21.97 3.32 -0.09
C MET A 40 -23.28 4.12 -0.06
N ARG A 41 -23.60 4.86 -1.12
CA ARG A 41 -24.94 5.47 -1.31
C ARG A 41 -26.02 4.41 -1.57
N ASN A 42 -25.65 3.23 -2.06
CA ASN A 42 -26.56 2.09 -2.20
C ASN A 42 -25.87 0.75 -1.87
N PRO A 43 -25.55 0.49 -0.58
CA PRO A 43 -24.72 -0.64 -0.19
C PRO A 43 -25.25 -2.03 -0.59
N PRO A 44 -26.56 -2.35 -0.50
CA PRO A 44 -27.04 -3.69 -0.83
C PRO A 44 -26.73 -4.10 -2.28
N GLN A 45 -26.81 -3.17 -3.21
CA GLN A 45 -26.57 -3.37 -4.64
C GLN A 45 -25.08 -3.38 -4.98
N ASN A 46 -24.26 -2.72 -4.16
CA ASN A 46 -22.83 -2.53 -4.41
C ASN A 46 -21.92 -3.36 -3.48
N ARG A 47 -22.50 -4.22 -2.62
CA ARG A 47 -21.78 -4.93 -1.54
C ARG A 47 -20.53 -5.65 -2.02
N THR A 48 -20.62 -6.39 -3.13
CA THR A 48 -19.48 -7.14 -3.69
C THR A 48 -18.34 -6.22 -4.09
N ARG A 49 -18.66 -5.07 -4.71
CA ARG A 49 -17.65 -4.11 -5.15
C ARG A 49 -16.98 -3.43 -3.96
N ILE A 50 -17.76 -3.01 -2.96
CA ILE A 50 -17.24 -2.43 -1.71
C ILE A 50 -16.26 -3.41 -1.05
N TYR A 51 -16.65 -4.69 -0.93
CA TYR A 51 -15.81 -5.72 -0.33
C TYR A 51 -14.49 -5.94 -1.09
N LEU A 52 -14.54 -5.96 -2.43
CA LEU A 52 -13.33 -6.08 -3.25
C LEU A 52 -12.39 -4.88 -3.08
N ASN A 53 -12.95 -3.67 -3.08
CA ASN A 53 -12.20 -2.44 -2.85
C ASN A 53 -11.56 -2.42 -1.46
N GLU A 54 -12.26 -2.85 -0.41
CA GLU A 54 -11.69 -3.01 0.93
C GLU A 54 -10.51 -4.00 0.96
N GLY A 55 -10.63 -5.11 0.22
CA GLY A 55 -9.54 -6.08 0.04
C GLY A 55 -8.33 -5.45 -0.64
N HIS A 56 -8.53 -4.71 -1.73
CA HIS A 56 -7.46 -3.98 -2.42
C HIS A 56 -6.79 -2.94 -1.51
N ILE A 57 -7.58 -2.13 -0.81
CA ILE A 57 -7.07 -1.14 0.16
C ILE A 57 -6.19 -1.82 1.21
N SER A 58 -6.64 -2.94 1.77
CA SER A 58 -5.87 -3.68 2.78
C SER A 58 -4.51 -4.16 2.24
N GLN A 59 -4.50 -4.77 1.04
CA GLN A 59 -3.28 -5.26 0.42
C GLN A 59 -2.30 -4.11 0.09
N ARG A 60 -2.81 -2.99 -0.43
CA ARG A 60 -1.98 -1.83 -0.76
C ARG A 60 -1.40 -1.15 0.48
N LYS A 61 -2.17 -1.05 1.57
CA LYS A 61 -1.65 -0.57 2.87
C LYS A 61 -0.54 -1.47 3.41
N GLU A 62 -0.68 -2.79 3.28
CA GLU A 62 0.36 -3.73 3.69
C GLU A 62 1.64 -3.54 2.84
N PHE A 63 1.49 -3.34 1.53
CA PHE A 63 2.61 -3.05 0.63
C PHE A 63 3.35 -1.78 1.03
N VAL A 64 2.64 -0.66 1.24
CA VAL A 64 3.23 0.61 1.71
C VAL A 64 3.94 0.43 3.05
N ASN A 65 3.34 -0.31 4.00
CA ASN A 65 3.97 -0.59 5.28
C ASN A 65 5.30 -1.36 5.13
N LYS A 66 5.38 -2.33 4.20
CA LYS A 66 6.61 -3.06 3.89
C LYS A 66 7.69 -2.14 3.31
N LEU A 67 7.31 -1.25 2.38
CA LEU A 67 8.22 -0.25 1.82
C LEU A 67 8.77 0.71 2.89
N ASN A 68 7.90 1.20 3.79
CA ASN A 68 8.32 2.04 4.90
C ASN A 68 9.28 1.32 5.87
N GLN A 69 9.06 0.02 6.13
CA GLN A 69 10.00 -0.78 6.94
C GLN A 69 11.39 -0.87 6.31
N ILE A 70 11.48 -0.97 4.98
CA ILE A 70 12.76 -0.96 4.25
C ILE A 70 13.46 0.39 4.42
N LEU A 71 12.74 1.50 4.22
CA LEU A 71 13.28 2.85 4.38
C LEU A 71 13.78 3.11 5.81
N ASP A 72 12.98 2.74 6.81
CA ASP A 72 13.34 2.89 8.21
C ASP A 72 14.58 2.08 8.58
N TYR A 73 14.70 0.85 8.07
CA TYR A 73 15.90 0.03 8.26
C TYR A 73 17.13 0.68 7.65
N ARG A 74 17.05 1.15 6.40
CA ARG A 74 18.16 1.83 5.72
C ARG A 74 18.59 3.09 6.47
N LYS A 75 17.63 3.88 6.98
CA LYS A 75 17.91 5.09 7.75
C LYS A 75 18.64 4.82 9.07
N LYS A 76 18.33 3.71 9.74
CA LYS A 76 18.98 3.31 11.01
C LYS A 76 20.40 2.75 10.82
N ASN A 77 20.72 2.27 9.62
CA ASN A 77 21.99 1.64 9.28
C ASN A 77 22.85 2.49 8.31
N LYS A 78 22.48 3.75 8.09
CA LYS A 78 23.33 4.79 7.47
C LYS A 78 24.16 5.48 8.56
#